data_AF-A0A533XV02-F1
#
_entry.id   AF-A0A533XV02-F1
#
_cell.length_a   1.000
_cell.length_b   1.000
_cell.length_c   1.000
_cell.angle_alpha   90.00
_cell.angle_beta   90.00
_cell.angle_gamma   90.00
#
_symmetry.space_group_name_H-M   'P 1'
#
loop_
_entity.id
_entity.type
_entity.pdbx_description
1 polymer ?
#
loop_
_entity_poly.entity_id
_entity_poly.type
_entity_poly.pdbx_seq_one_letter_code
_entity_poly.pdbx_strand_id
1 'polypeptide(L)'
;PYNIGMPEALATETQSFNGATVPLLVAAKALDIYVMVSAPILQGRLARVLPADLHQALGEGTAAQQALQFVRSTPGIGTALVGMKQADHVRDNMALARLAPLSSDQIAKLFA
;
A
#
# COMPACT_ATOMS: atom_id res chain seq x y z
N PRO A 1 -4.39 -7.17 -6.65
CA PRO A 1 -4.86 -6.40 -5.47
C PRO A 1 -3.70 -6.31 -4.49
N TYR A 2 -3.55 -5.19 -3.78
CA TYR A 2 -2.51 -5.06 -2.74
C TYR A 2 -2.99 -4.11 -1.65
N ASN A 3 -2.88 -4.53 -0.41
CA ASN A 3 -3.20 -3.77 0.81
C ASN A 3 -2.60 -4.50 2.02
N ILE A 4 -2.78 -3.98 3.24
CA ILE A 4 -2.21 -4.58 4.45
C ILE A 4 -2.69 -6.02 4.68
N GLY A 5 -3.94 -6.34 4.32
CA GLY A 5 -4.49 -7.69 4.42
C GLY A 5 -4.16 -8.61 3.24
N MET A 6 -3.49 -8.09 2.20
CA MET A 6 -3.06 -8.82 1.00
C MET A 6 -1.68 -8.31 0.56
N PRO A 7 -0.61 -8.61 1.34
CA PRO A 7 0.72 -8.04 1.12
C PRO A 7 1.59 -8.85 0.13
N GLU A 8 1.03 -9.86 -0.55
CA GLU A 8 1.78 -10.89 -1.28
C GLU A 8 2.68 -10.32 -2.39
N ALA A 9 2.27 -9.22 -3.03
CA ALA A 9 3.09 -8.58 -4.05
C ALA A 9 4.45 -8.08 -3.51
N LEU A 10 4.49 -7.72 -2.22
CA LEU A 10 5.71 -7.31 -1.51
C LEU A 10 6.43 -8.51 -0.88
N ALA A 11 5.67 -9.44 -0.28
CA ALA A 11 6.23 -10.42 0.66
C ALA A 11 6.32 -11.86 0.13
N THR A 12 5.56 -12.24 -0.88
CA THR A 12 5.48 -13.64 -1.34
C THR A 12 6.25 -13.85 -2.63
N GLU A 13 7.18 -14.80 -2.60
CA GLU A 13 7.96 -15.23 -3.76
C GLU A 13 7.07 -15.98 -4.75
N THR A 14 6.64 -15.29 -5.80
CA THR A 14 5.72 -15.84 -6.81
C THR A 14 6.21 -15.71 -8.24
N GLN A 15 7.26 -14.91 -8.49
CA GLN A 15 7.76 -14.63 -9.83
C GLN A 15 9.10 -15.31 -10.05
N SER A 16 9.25 -16.05 -11.14
CA SER A 16 10.57 -16.56 -11.57
C SER A 16 11.35 -15.46 -12.29
N PHE A 17 12.51 -15.08 -11.74
CA PHE A 17 13.39 -14.06 -12.29
C PHE A 17 14.86 -14.43 -12.05
N ASN A 18 15.67 -14.45 -13.12
CA ASN A 18 17.10 -14.80 -13.07
C ASN A 18 17.43 -16.10 -12.30
N GLY A 19 16.62 -17.14 -12.48
CA GLY A 19 16.84 -18.44 -11.85
C GLY A 19 16.46 -18.53 -10.36
N ALA A 20 15.90 -17.46 -9.79
CA ALA A 20 15.32 -17.44 -8.45
C ALA A 20 13.81 -17.15 -8.51
N THR A 21 13.10 -17.49 -7.43
CA THR A 21 11.72 -17.02 -7.23
C THR A 21 11.76 -15.79 -6.31
N VAL A 22 11.12 -14.69 -6.72
CA VAL A 22 11.14 -13.41 -6.00
C VAL A 22 9.73 -12.82 -5.88
N PRO A 23 9.51 -11.85 -4.97
CA PRO A 23 8.24 -11.11 -4.93
C PRO A 23 8.00 -10.30 -6.20
N LEU A 24 6.72 -10.06 -6.50
CA LEU A 24 6.30 -9.32 -7.71
C LEU A 24 6.96 -7.94 -7.80
N LEU A 25 6.98 -7.18 -6.70
CA LEU A 25 7.54 -5.82 -6.70
C LEU A 25 9.07 -5.81 -6.89
N VAL A 26 9.77 -6.89 -6.52
CA VAL A 26 11.21 -7.03 -6.76
C VAL A 26 11.46 -7.25 -8.25
N ALA A 27 10.74 -8.19 -8.88
CA ALA A 27 10.85 -8.45 -10.31
C ALA A 27 10.46 -7.22 -11.15
N ALA A 28 9.35 -6.56 -10.80
CA ALA A 28 8.88 -5.37 -11.50
C ALA A 28 9.92 -4.23 -11.46
N LYS A 29 10.53 -3.97 -10.29
CA LYS A 29 11.59 -2.98 -10.16
C LYS A 29 12.81 -3.31 -11.00
N ALA A 30 13.24 -4.58 -11.01
CA ALA A 30 14.40 -5.01 -11.79
C ALA A 30 14.19 -4.90 -13.31
N LEU A 31 12.93 -4.95 -13.75
CA LEU A 31 12.52 -4.85 -15.16
C LEU A 31 12.06 -3.45 -15.56
N ASP A 32 12.17 -2.44 -14.68
CA ASP A 32 11.67 -1.08 -14.89
C ASP A 32 10.18 -1.01 -15.24
N ILE A 33 9.38 -1.87 -14.62
CA ILE A 33 7.92 -1.93 -14.82
C ILE A 33 7.22 -1.06 -13.79
N TYR A 34 6.39 -0.13 -14.26
CA TYR A 34 5.52 0.67 -13.41
C TYR A 34 4.36 -0.16 -12.84
N VAL A 35 4.18 -0.15 -11.52
CA VAL A 35 3.14 -0.92 -10.84
C VAL A 35 2.01 -0.02 -10.37
N MET A 36 0.80 -0.34 -10.81
CA MET A 36 -0.45 0.20 -10.30
C MET A 36 -1.24 -0.91 -9.60
N VAL A 37 -1.73 -0.64 -8.39
CA VAL A 37 -2.44 -1.65 -7.59
C VAL A 37 -3.90 -1.29 -7.37
N SER A 38 -4.74 -2.33 -7.25
CA SER A 38 -6.16 -2.23 -6.96
C SER A 38 -6.48 -2.66 -5.52
N ALA A 39 -7.69 -2.31 -5.06
CA ALA A 39 -8.21 -2.64 -3.73
C ALA A 39 -7.33 -2.21 -2.53
N PRO A 40 -6.78 -0.98 -2.51
CA PRO A 40 -5.83 -0.55 -1.49
C PRO A 40 -6.43 -0.42 -0.08
N ILE A 41 -7.76 -0.31 0.03
CA ILE A 41 -8.49 -0.22 1.30
C ILE A 41 -9.39 -1.45 1.58
N LEU A 42 -9.10 -2.58 0.91
CA LEU A 42 -9.84 -3.85 1.06
C LEU A 42 -11.37 -3.68 0.96
N GLN A 43 -11.85 -3.15 -0.16
CA GLN A 43 -13.27 -2.87 -0.41
C GLN A 43 -13.93 -1.99 0.67
N GLY A 44 -13.15 -1.11 1.30
CA GLY A 44 -13.62 -0.19 2.34
C GLY A 44 -13.59 -0.76 3.75
N ARG A 45 -13.16 -2.02 3.94
CA ARG A 45 -13.03 -2.61 5.29
C ARG A 45 -11.99 -1.88 6.12
N LEU A 46 -10.83 -1.57 5.54
CA LEU A 46 -9.74 -0.86 6.24
C LEU A 46 -10.07 0.60 6.54
N ALA A 47 -11.09 1.18 5.91
CA ALA A 47 -11.60 2.51 6.25
C ALA A 47 -12.50 2.50 7.50
N ARG A 48 -12.93 1.32 7.96
CA ARG A 48 -13.84 1.15 9.11
C ARG A 48 -13.17 0.47 10.28
N VAL A 49 -12.35 -0.54 9.99
CA VAL A 49 -11.65 -1.35 10.97
C VAL A 49 -10.20 -1.47 10.52
N LEU A 50 -9.35 -0.68 11.15
CA LEU A 50 -7.90 -0.81 11.07
C LEU A 50 -7.41 -1.20 12.48
N PRO A 51 -6.61 -2.27 12.60
CA PRO A 51 -6.00 -2.65 13.87
C PRO A 51 -5.24 -1.49 14.55
N ALA A 52 -5.30 -1.43 15.90
CA ALA A 52 -4.81 -0.30 16.68
C ALA A 52 -3.28 -0.11 16.61
N ASP A 53 -2.54 -1.22 16.47
CA ASP A 53 -1.11 -1.26 16.21
C ASP A 53 -0.76 -0.60 14.86
N LEU A 54 -1.55 -0.87 13.81
CA LEU A 54 -1.37 -0.25 12.50
C LEU A 54 -1.72 1.24 12.51
N HIS A 55 -2.74 1.65 13.29
CA HIS A 55 -3.03 3.07 13.50
C HIS A 55 -1.82 3.82 14.07
N GLN A 56 -1.10 3.23 15.02
CA GLN A 56 0.09 3.86 15.61
C GLN A 56 1.27 3.93 14.63
N ALA A 57 1.45 2.90 13.81
CA ALA A 57 2.60 2.80 12.92
C ALA A 57 2.47 3.64 11.62
N LEU A 58 1.25 3.93 11.17
CA LEU A 58 0.98 4.57 9.88
C LEU A 58 0.82 6.10 9.94
N GLY A 59 1.10 6.70 11.10
CA GLY A 59 1.02 8.16 11.31
C GLY A 59 -0.40 8.64 11.57
N GLU A 60 -0.62 9.96 11.53
CA GLU A 60 -1.94 10.55 11.78
C GLU A 60 -2.85 10.49 10.54
N GLY A 61 -4.17 10.44 10.77
CA GLY A 61 -5.18 10.50 9.72
C GLY A 61 -6.37 9.58 9.97
N THR A 62 -7.32 9.56 9.02
CA THR A 62 -8.41 8.60 9.01
C THR A 62 -7.89 7.19 8.71
N ALA A 63 -8.65 6.15 9.08
CA ALA A 63 -8.27 4.76 8.78
C ALA A 63 -8.10 4.53 7.26
N ALA A 64 -8.90 5.21 6.43
CA ALA A 64 -8.76 5.18 4.97
C ALA A 64 -7.44 5.80 4.51
N GLN A 65 -7.09 6.98 5.06
CA GLN A 65 -5.83 7.65 4.79
C GLN A 65 -4.64 6.79 5.18
N GLN A 66 -4.63 6.21 6.38
CA GLN A 66 -3.53 5.35 6.85
C GLN A 66 -3.37 4.09 5.98
N ALA A 67 -4.49 3.43 5.61
CA ALA A 67 -4.45 2.28 4.72
C ALA A 67 -3.90 2.64 3.31
N LEU A 68 -4.29 3.79 2.76
CA LEU A 68 -3.74 4.29 1.50
C LEU A 68 -2.27 4.70 1.64
N GLN A 69 -1.90 5.29 2.78
CA GLN A 69 -0.55 5.71 3.09
C GLN A 69 0.39 4.51 3.11
N PHE A 70 -0.02 3.38 3.68
CA PHE A 70 0.71 2.12 3.56
C PHE A 70 0.98 1.77 2.10
N VAL A 71 -0.08 1.66 1.27
CA VAL A 71 0.05 1.20 -0.12
C VAL A 71 0.93 2.12 -0.96
N ARG A 72 0.76 3.45 -0.87
CA ARG A 72 1.56 4.39 -1.66
C ARG A 72 3.00 4.56 -1.17
N SER A 73 3.31 4.02 0.01
CA SER A 73 4.65 4.04 0.59
C SER A 73 5.40 2.72 0.39
N THR A 74 4.70 1.66 -0.04
CA THR A 74 5.33 0.39 -0.38
C THR A 74 6.33 0.57 -1.52
N PRO A 75 7.60 0.17 -1.34
CA PRO A 75 8.61 0.25 -2.39
C PRO A 75 8.19 -0.49 -3.67
N GLY A 76 8.31 0.18 -4.82
CA GLY A 76 7.96 -0.37 -6.12
C GLY A 76 6.50 -0.15 -6.55
N ILE A 77 5.63 0.36 -5.68
CA ILE A 77 4.28 0.79 -6.06
C ILE A 77 4.31 2.23 -6.58
N GLY A 78 3.80 2.44 -7.78
CA GLY A 78 3.66 3.76 -8.39
C GLY A 78 2.29 4.41 -8.14
N THR A 79 1.21 3.64 -8.20
CA THR A 79 -0.16 4.15 -8.02
C THR A 79 -1.03 3.21 -7.18
N ALA A 80 -1.77 3.78 -6.22
CA ALA A 80 -2.86 3.11 -5.49
C ALA A 80 -4.22 3.50 -6.09
N LEU A 81 -4.88 2.60 -6.82
CA LEU A 81 -6.19 2.85 -7.41
C LEU A 81 -7.30 2.64 -6.37
N VAL A 82 -7.91 3.73 -5.91
CA VAL A 82 -9.02 3.70 -4.96
C VAL A 82 -10.31 4.28 -5.56
N GLY A 83 -11.36 3.47 -5.58
CA GLY A 83 -12.68 3.89 -6.04
C GLY A 83 -13.47 4.58 -4.93
N MET A 84 -14.14 5.69 -5.25
CA MET A 84 -14.90 6.49 -4.29
C MET A 84 -16.24 6.91 -4.91
N LYS A 85 -17.33 6.86 -4.13
CA LYS A 85 -18.68 7.27 -4.58
C LYS A 85 -19.08 8.67 -4.12
N GLN A 86 -18.39 9.22 -3.12
CA GLN A 86 -18.73 10.50 -2.50
C GLN A 86 -17.54 11.45 -2.65
N ALA A 87 -17.82 12.71 -2.98
CA ALA A 87 -16.78 13.73 -3.15
C ALA A 87 -15.97 13.96 -1.87
N ASP A 88 -16.58 13.81 -0.68
CA ASP A 88 -15.88 13.98 0.59
C ASP A 88 -14.79 12.93 0.80
N HIS A 89 -15.01 11.68 0.38
CA HIS A 89 -13.95 10.66 0.42
C HIS A 89 -12.79 11.01 -0.51
N VAL A 90 -13.07 11.65 -1.65
CA VAL A 90 -12.01 12.14 -2.57
C VAL A 90 -11.20 13.21 -1.87
N ARG A 91 -11.86 14.21 -1.26
CA ARG A 91 -11.18 15.29 -0.55
C ARG A 91 -10.35 14.78 0.62
N ASP A 92 -10.90 13.84 1.41
CA ASP A 92 -10.21 13.20 2.53
C ASP A 92 -8.95 12.47 2.05
N ASN A 93 -9.08 11.55 1.09
CA ASN A 93 -7.94 10.78 0.59
C ASN A 93 -6.88 11.67 -0.11
N MET A 94 -7.31 12.74 -0.78
CA MET A 94 -6.41 13.69 -1.44
C MET A 94 -5.54 14.48 -0.46
N ALA A 95 -5.90 14.57 0.82
CA ALA A 95 -5.04 15.21 1.83
C ALA A 95 -3.66 14.53 1.92
N LEU A 96 -3.58 13.21 1.66
CA LEU A 96 -2.33 12.46 1.61
C LEU A 96 -1.36 13.02 0.56
N ALA A 97 -1.84 13.61 -0.54
CA ALA A 97 -0.95 14.14 -1.58
C ALA A 97 -0.01 15.24 -1.06
N ARG A 98 -0.30 15.85 0.09
CA ARG A 98 0.52 16.85 0.76
C ARG A 98 1.55 16.24 1.73
N LEU A 99 1.43 14.95 2.01
CA LEU A 99 2.32 14.21 2.90
C LEU A 99 3.32 13.40 2.07
N ALA A 100 4.56 13.33 2.57
CA ALA A 100 5.54 12.39 2.04
C ALA A 100 5.10 10.94 2.28
N PRO A 101 5.41 10.00 1.37
CA PRO A 101 5.31 8.58 1.67
C PRO A 101 6.18 8.21 2.88
N LEU A 102 5.78 7.16 3.60
CA LEU A 102 6.60 6.54 4.64
C LEU A 102 7.89 5.98 4.04
N SER A 103 8.95 5.93 4.85
CA SER A 103 10.21 5.32 4.43
C SER A 103 10.09 3.80 4.29
N SER A 104 11.00 3.19 3.52
CA SER A 104 11.06 1.74 3.38
C SER A 104 11.25 1.03 4.72
N ASP A 105 12.01 1.62 5.65
CA ASP A 105 12.20 1.08 7.00
C ASP A 105 10.91 1.11 7.82
N GLN A 106 10.10 2.16 7.69
CA GLN A 106 8.79 2.24 8.34
C GLN A 106 7.85 1.15 7.81
N ILE A 107 7.87 0.89 6.50
CA ILE A 107 7.08 -0.19 5.90
C ILE A 107 7.58 -1.56 6.34
N ALA A 108 8.89 -1.79 6.37
CA ALA A 108 9.47 -3.07 6.79
C ALA A 108 9.11 -3.41 8.24
N LYS A 109 9.06 -2.41 9.14
CA LYS A 109 8.65 -2.58 10.55
C LYS A 109 7.21 -3.08 10.75
N LEU A 110 6.33 -2.95 9.75
CA LEU A 110 4.96 -3.46 9.82
C LEU A 110 4.88 -4.99 9.67
N PHE A 111 5.97 -5.61 9.23
CA PHE A 111 6.06 -7.06 8.96
C PHE A 111 7.11 -7.76 9.84
N ALA A 112 7.68 -7.03 10.81
CA ALA A 112 8.70 -7.53 11.73
C ALA A 112 8.08 -8.12 13.01
#